data_AF-A0A329KZ06-F1
#
_entry.id   AF-A0A329KZ06-F1
#
_cell.length_a   1.000
_cell.length_b   1.000
_cell.length_c   1.000
_cell.angle_alpha   90.00
_cell.angle_beta   90.00
_cell.angle_gamma   90.00
#
_symmetry.space_group_name_H-M   'P 1'
#
loop_
_entity.id
_entity.type
_entity.pdbx_description
1 polymer ?
#
loop_
_entity_poly.entity_id
_entity_poly.type
_entity_poly.pdbx_seq_one_letter_code
_entity_poly.pdbx_strand_id
1 'polypeptide(L)'
;MAEPTSAKKLTANELLVRKLKETFDRKGSPPNEGSNVWVMAAAAKPFQKGEDNGLTKIPDDGHRPTHRVRVVLRTSHAWEANPYVDGSDFFLEVDEQQQKAELVWEEDCFADAPSLHGSEVLTAIQWATELTNSLLYVCLSDPFLNETKRQQTGDATKQTGGDEEPWM
;
A
#
# COMPACT_ATOMS: atom_id res chain seq x y z
N MET A 1 -23.39 -13.92 -29.38
CA MET A 1 -22.00 -14.29 -29.00
C MET A 1 -21.34 -13.00 -28.53
N ALA A 2 -21.33 -12.75 -27.23
CA ALA A 2 -20.65 -11.57 -26.68
C ALA A 2 -19.15 -11.87 -26.67
N GLU A 3 -18.36 -11.03 -27.34
CA GLU A 3 -16.91 -11.12 -27.29
C GLU A 3 -16.44 -10.89 -25.84
N PRO A 4 -15.47 -11.68 -25.33
CA PRO A 4 -14.93 -11.45 -24.01
C PRO A 4 -14.23 -10.09 -24.03
N THR A 5 -14.74 -9.16 -23.21
CA THR A 5 -14.11 -7.86 -22.95
C THR A 5 -12.66 -8.10 -22.56
N SER A 6 -11.73 -7.71 -23.43
CA SER A 6 -10.29 -7.78 -23.18
C SER A 6 -9.98 -7.13 -21.83
N ALA A 7 -9.48 -7.90 -20.87
CA ALA A 7 -9.13 -7.38 -19.56
C ALA A 7 -8.10 -6.25 -19.73
N LYS A 8 -8.39 -5.07 -19.17
CA LYS A 8 -7.49 -3.91 -19.24
C LYS A 8 -6.12 -4.30 -18.66
N LYS A 9 -5.06 -4.20 -19.47
CA LYS A 9 -3.69 -4.33 -18.99
C LYS A 9 -3.32 -3.15 -18.10
N LEU A 10 -2.66 -3.44 -16.99
CA LEU A 10 -2.13 -2.46 -16.05
C LEU A 10 -0.80 -1.92 -16.55
N THR A 11 -0.58 -0.64 -16.31
CA THR A 11 0.69 0.06 -16.48
C THR A 11 1.68 -0.30 -15.37
N ALA A 12 2.97 -0.05 -15.56
CA ALA A 12 4.01 -0.24 -14.55
C ALA A 12 3.65 0.43 -13.21
N ASN A 13 3.15 1.67 -13.27
CA ASN A 13 2.70 2.41 -12.10
C ASN A 13 1.55 1.71 -11.37
N GLU A 14 0.54 1.23 -12.09
CA GLU A 14 -0.58 0.46 -11.50
C GLU A 14 -0.10 -0.87 -10.91
N LEU A 15 0.85 -1.56 -11.56
CA LEU A 15 1.45 -2.81 -11.07
C LEU A 15 2.25 -2.58 -9.78
N LEU A 16 3.04 -1.50 -9.72
CA LEU A 16 3.77 -1.10 -8.52
C LEU A 16 2.82 -0.82 -7.36
N VAL A 17 1.81 0.02 -7.55
CA VAL A 17 0.84 0.34 -6.48
C VAL A 17 0.14 -0.93 -6.01
N ARG A 18 -0.27 -1.82 -6.93
CA ARG A 18 -0.89 -3.10 -6.58
C ARG A 18 0.04 -3.94 -5.69
N LYS A 19 1.30 -4.14 -6.11
CA LYS A 19 2.26 -4.96 -5.35
C LYS A 19 2.56 -4.35 -3.98
N LEU A 20 2.74 -3.03 -3.88
CA LEU A 20 2.97 -2.35 -2.60
C LEU A 20 1.81 -2.60 -1.62
N LYS A 21 0.58 -2.45 -2.09
CA LYS A 21 -0.59 -2.73 -1.25
C LYS A 21 -0.65 -4.20 -0.83
N GLU A 22 -0.44 -5.13 -1.76
CA GLU A 22 -0.38 -6.57 -1.44
C GLU A 22 0.68 -6.89 -0.38
N THR A 23 1.82 -6.21 -0.40
CA THR A 23 2.91 -6.43 0.58
C THR A 23 2.60 -5.80 1.95
N PHE A 24 2.11 -4.56 1.97
CA PHE A 24 2.09 -3.72 3.18
C PHE A 24 0.71 -3.49 3.78
N ASP A 25 -0.35 -3.44 2.96
CA ASP A 25 -1.68 -3.14 3.45
C ASP A 25 -2.18 -4.33 4.28
N ARG A 26 -2.32 -4.11 5.59
CA ARG A 26 -2.75 -5.11 6.56
C ARG A 26 -3.78 -4.50 7.48
N LYS A 27 -4.95 -5.14 7.54
CA LYS A 27 -5.99 -4.80 8.51
C LYS A 27 -5.69 -5.49 9.83
N GLY A 28 -5.75 -4.74 10.92
CA GLY A 28 -5.69 -5.30 12.27
C GLY A 28 -6.96 -6.10 12.61
N SER A 29 -6.81 -7.13 13.42
CA SER A 29 -7.90 -7.98 13.91
C SER A 29 -8.31 -7.57 15.33
N PRO A 30 -9.56 -7.12 15.57
CA PRO A 30 -10.06 -6.90 16.93
C PRO A 30 -10.26 -8.24 17.66
N PRO A 31 -10.26 -8.28 19.01
CA PRO A 31 -10.16 -7.16 19.95
C PRO A 31 -8.74 -6.81 20.42
N ASN A 32 -7.72 -7.63 20.11
CA ASN A 32 -6.37 -7.52 20.69
C ASN A 32 -5.22 -7.57 19.67
N GLU A 33 -5.48 -7.66 18.37
CA GLU A 33 -4.43 -8.04 17.40
C GLU A 33 -4.32 -7.04 16.24
N GLY A 34 -3.76 -5.87 16.55
CA GLY A 34 -2.95 -5.12 15.59
C GLY A 34 -3.51 -3.78 15.16
N SER A 35 -2.59 -2.84 14.95
CA SER A 35 -2.84 -1.61 14.21
C SER A 35 -3.08 -1.95 12.73
N ASN A 36 -3.95 -1.22 12.04
CA ASN A 36 -3.92 -1.28 10.57
C ASN A 36 -2.57 -0.70 10.11
N VAL A 37 -2.03 -1.25 9.04
CA VAL A 37 -0.87 -0.72 8.33
C VAL A 37 -1.27 -0.54 6.89
N TRP A 38 -0.97 0.61 6.28
CA TRP A 38 -1.21 0.82 4.86
C TRP A 38 -0.16 1.73 4.24
N VAL A 39 -0.03 1.60 2.93
CA VAL A 39 0.74 2.53 2.11
C VAL A 39 0.04 3.88 2.13
N MET A 40 0.63 4.88 2.80
CA MET A 40 0.12 6.24 2.81
C MET A 40 0.58 7.00 1.57
N ALA A 41 1.84 6.88 1.19
CA ALA A 41 2.37 7.50 -0.01
C ALA A 41 3.45 6.63 -0.63
N ALA A 42 3.59 6.74 -1.94
CA ALA A 42 4.70 6.13 -2.66
C ALA A 42 5.17 7.04 -3.78
N ALA A 43 6.48 7.02 -4.06
CA ALA A 43 7.10 7.60 -5.24
C ALA A 43 7.95 6.53 -5.91
N ALA A 44 7.98 6.50 -7.23
CA ALA A 44 8.74 5.50 -7.98
C ALA A 44 9.61 6.17 -9.05
N LYS A 45 10.85 5.70 -9.15
CA LYS A 45 11.80 6.11 -10.17
C LYS A 45 12.29 4.87 -10.93
N PRO A 46 12.11 4.80 -12.26
CA PRO A 46 12.73 3.74 -13.05
C PRO A 46 14.25 3.93 -13.06
N PHE A 47 14.99 2.83 -13.02
CA PHE A 47 16.45 2.87 -13.18
C PHE A 47 16.81 3.24 -14.62
N GLN A 48 17.72 4.19 -14.78
CA GLN A 48 18.27 4.51 -16.09
C GLN A 48 19.41 3.55 -16.44
N LYS A 49 19.59 3.31 -17.75
CA LYS A 49 20.68 2.46 -18.24
C LYS A 49 22.02 3.08 -17.85
N GLY A 50 22.81 2.35 -17.06
CA GLY A 50 24.13 2.80 -16.58
C GLY A 50 24.07 3.67 -15.33
N GLU A 51 22.88 3.92 -14.77
CA GLU A 51 22.77 4.47 -13.42
C GLU A 51 23.32 3.44 -12.43
N ASP A 52 24.22 3.90 -11.56
CA ASP A 52 24.57 3.13 -10.37
C ASP A 52 23.30 3.04 -9.54
N ASN A 53 22.74 1.84 -9.51
CA ASN A 53 21.54 1.57 -8.76
C ASN A 53 21.82 1.54 -7.24
N GLY A 54 23.08 1.76 -6.83
CA GLY A 54 23.56 1.71 -5.45
C GLY A 54 23.82 0.27 -4.99
N LEU A 55 23.82 -0.67 -5.93
CA LEU A 55 23.67 -2.09 -5.64
C LEU A 55 24.98 -2.78 -5.99
N THR A 56 25.75 -3.03 -4.94
CA THR A 56 27.07 -3.67 -5.01
C THR A 56 26.98 -5.17 -5.29
N LYS A 57 25.79 -5.78 -5.19
CA LYS A 57 25.53 -7.18 -5.50
C LYS A 57 24.28 -7.32 -6.37
N ILE A 58 24.42 -7.93 -7.54
CA ILE A 58 23.29 -8.46 -8.32
C ILE A 58 22.92 -9.79 -7.62
N PRO A 59 21.65 -10.06 -7.32
CA PRO A 59 21.29 -11.33 -6.70
C PRO A 59 21.58 -12.45 -7.70
N ASP A 60 22.06 -13.59 -7.20
CA ASP A 60 22.51 -14.73 -8.02
C ASP A 60 21.36 -15.34 -8.86
N ASP A 61 20.11 -15.00 -8.54
CA ASP A 61 18.90 -15.42 -9.26
C ASP A 61 18.65 -14.65 -10.56
N GLY A 62 19.44 -13.61 -10.85
CA GLY A 62 19.35 -12.83 -12.08
C GLY A 62 18.20 -11.82 -12.12
N HIS A 63 17.44 -11.66 -11.04
CA HIS A 63 16.36 -10.68 -10.95
C HIS A 63 16.95 -9.29 -10.71
N ARG A 64 16.85 -8.41 -11.72
CA ARG A 64 17.34 -7.03 -11.64
C ARG A 64 16.16 -6.09 -11.42
N PRO A 65 16.21 -5.20 -10.41
CA PRO A 65 15.13 -4.25 -10.24
C PRO A 65 15.07 -3.29 -11.43
N THR A 66 13.85 -2.95 -11.84
CA THR A 66 13.60 -1.93 -12.87
C THR A 66 13.23 -0.60 -12.25
N HIS A 67 12.77 -0.59 -10.99
CA HIS A 67 12.37 0.60 -10.26
C HIS A 67 12.93 0.63 -8.84
N ARG A 68 13.29 1.82 -8.38
CA ARG A 68 13.38 2.15 -6.95
C ARG A 68 12.08 2.82 -6.54
N VAL A 69 11.53 2.41 -5.42
CA VAL A 69 10.27 2.90 -4.90
C VAL A 69 10.43 3.33 -3.46
N ARG A 70 10.16 4.59 -3.19
CA ARG A 70 10.12 5.15 -1.85
C ARG A 70 8.72 5.03 -1.30
N VAL A 71 8.56 4.34 -0.18
CA VAL A 71 7.26 3.99 0.40
C VAL A 71 7.16 4.61 1.78
N VAL A 72 6.04 5.26 2.05
CA VAL A 72 5.67 5.77 3.38
C VAL A 72 4.50 4.95 3.89
N LEU A 73 4.69 4.30 5.03
CA LEU A 73 3.69 3.49 5.71
C LEU A 73 3.10 4.26 6.88
N ARG A 74 1.79 4.11 7.06
CA ARG A 74 1.07 4.68 8.18
C ARG A 74 0.35 3.60 8.94
N THR A 75 0.23 3.80 10.25
CA THR A 75 -0.49 2.92 11.14
C THR A 75 -1.70 3.61 11.75
N SER A 76 -2.70 2.84 12.15
CA SER A 76 -3.85 3.33 12.93
C SER A 76 -4.26 2.30 13.95
N HIS A 77 -4.79 2.77 15.06
CA HIS A 77 -5.54 1.93 15.97
C HIS A 77 -7.03 2.01 15.65
N ALA A 78 -7.83 1.18 16.33
CA ALA A 78 -9.26 1.01 16.07
C ALA A 78 -10.08 2.33 16.06
N TRP A 79 -9.57 3.40 16.67
CA TRP A 79 -10.25 4.69 16.78
C TRP A 79 -9.52 5.87 16.13
N GLU A 80 -8.23 5.75 15.75
CA GLU A 80 -7.47 6.88 15.22
C GLU A 80 -6.21 6.46 14.44
N ALA A 81 -5.88 7.22 13.38
CA ALA A 81 -4.64 7.08 12.64
C ALA A 81 -3.46 7.71 13.41
N ASN A 82 -2.34 7.00 13.48
CA ASN A 82 -1.10 7.53 14.04
C ASN A 82 -0.70 8.82 13.29
N PRO A 83 -0.45 9.93 14.00
CA PRO A 83 0.01 11.18 13.37
C PRO A 83 1.39 11.02 12.72
N TYR A 84 2.18 10.05 13.18
CA TYR A 84 3.53 9.79 12.68
C TYR A 84 3.58 8.61 11.71
N VAL A 85 4.53 8.68 10.78
CA VAL A 85 4.74 7.69 9.72
C VAL A 85 6.20 7.29 9.61
N ASP A 86 6.40 6.09 9.08
CA ASP A 86 7.72 5.55 8.75
C ASP A 86 7.85 5.40 7.23
N GLY A 87 9.09 5.41 6.73
CA GLY A 87 9.34 5.24 5.30
C GLY A 87 10.67 4.60 4.97
N SER A 88 10.67 3.80 3.91
CA SER A 88 11.84 3.08 3.39
C SER A 88 11.85 3.07 1.87
N ASP A 89 13.02 2.78 1.30
CA ASP A 89 13.17 2.52 -0.12
C ASP A 89 13.13 1.01 -0.39
N PHE A 90 12.40 0.62 -1.43
CA PHE A 90 12.23 -0.75 -1.90
C PHE A 90 12.61 -0.84 -3.37
N PHE A 91 13.05 -2.01 -3.80
CA PHE A 91 13.44 -2.25 -5.18
C PHE A 91 12.50 -3.26 -5.81
N LEU A 92 11.95 -2.91 -6.97
CA LEU A 92 10.98 -3.75 -7.66
C LEU A 92 11.40 -4.03 -9.10
N GLU A 93 11.21 -5.28 -9.51
CA GLU A 93 11.16 -5.68 -10.91
C GLU A 93 9.72 -5.58 -11.39
N VAL A 94 9.51 -4.93 -12.53
CA VAL A 94 8.20 -4.72 -13.14
C VAL A 94 8.23 -5.22 -14.58
N ASP A 95 7.34 -6.17 -14.89
CA ASP A 95 7.13 -6.72 -16.22
C ASP A 95 5.68 -6.45 -16.65
N GLU A 96 5.51 -5.44 -17.52
CA GLU A 96 4.20 -5.09 -18.09
C GLU A 96 3.67 -6.14 -19.08
N GLN A 97 4.54 -6.97 -19.68
CA GLN A 97 4.09 -8.02 -20.59
C GLN A 97 3.48 -9.19 -19.82
N GLN A 98 4.14 -9.58 -18.73
CA GLN A 98 3.68 -10.63 -17.80
C GLN A 98 2.68 -10.10 -16.76
N GLN A 99 2.43 -8.79 -16.72
CA GLN A 99 1.51 -8.13 -15.79
C GLN A 99 1.87 -8.41 -14.32
N LYS A 100 3.16 -8.35 -14.02
CA LYS A 100 3.76 -8.75 -12.74
C LYS A 100 4.67 -7.65 -12.21
N ALA A 101 4.68 -7.49 -10.89
CA ALA A 101 5.68 -6.71 -10.17
C ALA A 101 6.12 -7.50 -8.95
N GLU A 102 7.42 -7.58 -8.69
CA GLU A 102 7.98 -8.32 -7.56
C GLU A 102 9.02 -7.47 -6.83
N LEU A 103 9.11 -7.69 -5.52
CA LEU A 103 10.21 -7.13 -4.74
C LEU A 103 11.47 -7.91 -5.06
N VAL A 104 12.57 -7.18 -5.19
CA VAL A 104 13.91 -7.73 -5.35
C VAL A 104 14.68 -7.38 -4.08
N TRP A 105 15.50 -8.32 -3.61
CA TRP A 105 16.23 -8.20 -2.33
C TRP A 105 15.31 -7.92 -1.15
N GLU A 106 14.25 -8.74 -1.01
CA GLU A 106 13.34 -8.61 0.13
C GLU A 106 14.12 -8.65 1.46
N GLU A 107 15.03 -9.61 1.63
CA GLU A 107 15.81 -9.75 2.86
C GLU A 107 16.57 -8.47 3.21
N ASP A 108 17.25 -7.84 2.24
CA ASP A 108 17.97 -6.58 2.45
C ASP A 108 17.00 -5.40 2.69
N CYS A 109 15.89 -5.33 1.96
CA CYS A 109 14.90 -4.25 2.11
C CYS A 109 14.24 -4.23 3.51
N PHE A 110 14.19 -5.38 4.18
CA PHE A 110 13.59 -5.54 5.50
C PHE A 110 14.61 -5.72 6.63
N ALA A 111 15.92 -5.76 6.33
CA ALA A 111 16.96 -5.97 7.33
C ALA A 111 17.21 -4.72 8.20
N ASP A 112 17.08 -3.54 7.60
CA ASP A 112 17.39 -2.27 8.25
C ASP A 112 16.17 -1.55 8.81
N ALA A 113 16.42 -0.65 9.79
CA ALA A 113 15.42 0.29 10.28
C ALA A 113 14.95 1.22 9.16
N PRO A 114 13.72 1.78 9.25
CA PRO A 114 13.22 2.67 8.23
C PRO A 114 14.09 3.91 8.07
N SER A 115 14.29 4.33 6.82
CA SER A 115 15.09 5.52 6.49
C SER A 115 14.47 6.81 7.02
N LEU A 116 13.15 6.83 7.14
CA LEU A 116 12.37 7.88 7.78
C LEU A 116 11.62 7.25 8.96
N HIS A 117 11.85 7.73 10.18
CA HIS A 117 11.21 7.17 11.37
C HIS A 117 10.38 8.22 12.12
N GLY A 118 9.15 7.87 12.48
CA GLY A 118 8.29 8.67 13.37
C GLY A 118 8.07 10.11 12.91
N SER A 119 7.94 10.33 11.60
CA SER A 119 7.87 11.67 11.01
C SER A 119 6.45 12.15 10.79
N GLU A 120 6.27 13.48 10.76
CA GLU A 120 5.01 14.11 10.39
C GLU A 120 4.64 13.81 8.93
N VAL A 121 3.34 13.75 8.63
CA VAL A 121 2.80 13.39 7.31
C VAL A 121 3.35 14.28 6.18
N LEU A 122 3.40 15.60 6.38
CA LEU A 122 3.89 16.52 5.36
C LEU A 122 5.38 16.34 5.09
N THR A 123 6.18 16.15 6.13
CA THR A 123 7.61 15.87 6.03
C THR A 123 7.85 14.57 5.26
N ALA A 124 7.06 13.53 5.53
CA ALA A 124 7.18 12.26 4.83
C ALA A 124 6.78 12.34 3.35
N ILE A 125 5.76 13.14 3.02
CA ILE A 125 5.40 13.43 1.62
C ILE A 125 6.54 14.15 0.90
N GLN A 126 7.13 15.16 1.53
CA GLN A 126 8.28 15.87 0.96
C GLN A 126 9.45 14.92 0.71
N TRP A 127 9.81 14.12 1.71
CA TRP A 127 10.84 13.10 1.60
C TRP A 127 10.57 12.08 0.48
N ALA A 128 9.31 11.65 0.31
CA ALA A 128 8.92 10.78 -0.80
C ALA A 128 9.14 11.46 -2.16
N THR A 129 8.79 12.75 -2.28
CA THR A 129 8.94 13.49 -3.54
C THR A 129 10.39 13.78 -3.93
N GLU A 130 11.35 13.77 -2.99
CA GLU A 130 12.78 13.92 -3.31
C GLU A 130 13.29 12.87 -4.30
N LEU A 131 12.63 11.71 -4.40
CA LEU A 131 13.02 10.65 -5.34
C LEU A 131 12.76 11.01 -6.82
N THR A 132 11.63 11.66 -7.14
CA THR A 132 11.16 11.83 -8.55
C THR A 132 10.26 13.06 -8.79
N ASN A 133 10.21 14.00 -7.85
CA ASN A 133 9.35 15.21 -7.85
C ASN A 133 7.83 14.96 -7.95
N SER A 134 7.38 13.71 -8.06
CA SER A 134 5.97 13.33 -8.18
C SER A 134 5.69 12.09 -7.35
N LEU A 135 4.48 12.01 -6.78
CA LEU A 135 4.02 10.80 -6.09
C LEU A 135 3.36 9.85 -7.09
N LEU A 136 3.71 8.58 -6.95
CA LEU A 136 3.01 7.47 -7.59
C LEU A 136 1.63 7.24 -6.95
N TYR A 137 1.53 7.41 -5.63
CA TYR A 137 0.31 7.16 -4.86
C TYR A 137 0.26 8.02 -3.60
N VAL A 138 -0.94 8.41 -3.17
CA VAL A 138 -1.20 9.07 -1.88
C VAL A 138 -2.58 8.71 -1.33
N CYS A 139 -2.64 8.41 -0.03
CA CYS A 139 -3.84 8.07 0.73
C CYS A 139 -3.68 8.57 2.17
N LEU A 140 -4.27 9.73 2.46
CA LEU A 140 -4.13 10.41 3.75
C LEU A 140 -5.01 9.83 4.86
N SER A 141 -6.10 9.15 4.46
CA SER A 141 -7.05 8.52 5.36
C SER A 141 -6.84 7.01 5.39
N ASP A 142 -7.09 6.38 6.54
CA ASP A 142 -7.06 4.93 6.67
C ASP A 142 -8.14 4.29 5.78
N PRO A 143 -7.76 3.42 4.82
CA PRO A 143 -8.71 2.76 3.92
C PRO A 143 -9.61 1.73 4.64
N PHE A 144 -9.19 1.19 5.78
CA PHE A 144 -9.86 0.10 6.49
C PHE A 144 -10.92 0.57 7.49
N LEU A 145 -10.85 1.81 7.99
CA LEU A 145 -11.84 2.34 8.95
C LEU A 145 -13.24 2.51 8.33
N ASN A 146 -13.31 2.76 7.03
CA ASN A 146 -14.59 2.96 6.33
C ASN A 146 -15.32 1.65 5.98
N GLU A 147 -14.62 0.51 5.98
CA GLU A 147 -15.24 -0.80 5.73
C GLU A 147 -16.15 -1.22 6.89
N THR A 148 -15.74 -0.93 8.12
CA THR A 148 -16.45 -1.32 9.35
C THR A 148 -17.82 -0.64 9.46
N LYS A 149 -17.93 0.62 9.00
CA LYS A 149 -19.22 1.35 8.96
C LYS A 149 -20.22 0.75 7.96
N ARG A 150 -19.76 0.23 6.81
CA ARG A 150 -20.65 -0.41 5.82
C ARG A 150 -21.24 -1.72 6.33
N GLN A 151 -20.48 -2.49 7.12
CA GLN A 151 -20.99 -3.73 7.71
C GLN A 151 -22.02 -3.45 8.83
N GLN A 152 -21.82 -2.42 9.65
CA GLN A 152 -22.79 -2.04 10.69
C GLN A 152 -24.10 -1.45 10.14
N THR A 153 -24.06 -0.82 8.95
CA THR A 153 -25.28 -0.27 8.31
C THR A 153 -26.12 -1.37 7.64
N GLY A 154 -25.51 -2.52 7.31
CA GLY A 154 -26.21 -3.68 6.75
C GLY A 154 -27.01 -4.49 7.78
N ASP A 155 -26.59 -4.50 9.05
CA ASP A 155 -27.31 -5.20 10.13
C ASP A 155 -28.43 -4.36 10.75
N ALA A 156 -28.30 -3.03 10.77
CA ALA A 156 -29.32 -2.14 11.31
C ALA A 156 -30.63 -2.10 10.49
N THR A 157 -30.63 -2.60 9.25
CA THR A 157 -31.83 -2.59 8.38
C THR A 157 -32.66 -3.88 8.48
N LYS A 158 -32.26 -4.84 9.33
CA LYS A 158 -33.04 -6.09 9.55
C LYS A 158 -33.79 -6.18 10.89
N GLN A 159 -33.74 -5.15 11.73
CA GLN A 159 -34.45 -5.12 13.01
C GLN A 159 -35.19 -3.82 13.28
N THR A 160 -36.11 -3.43 12.39
CA THR A 160 -37.23 -2.54 12.76
C THR A 160 -38.46 -2.96 11.97
N GLY A 161 -39.24 -3.83 12.60
CA GLY A 161 -40.56 -4.27 12.14
C GLY A 161 -41.31 -4.89 13.33
N GLY A 162 -41.42 -4.14 14.43
CA GLY A 162 -42.56 -4.29 15.36
C GLY A 162 -43.80 -3.65 14.71
N ASP A 163 -45.03 -3.85 15.15
CA ASP A 163 -45.64 -4.54 16.27
C ASP A 163 -47.11 -4.73 15.82
N GLU A 164 -47.85 -5.70 16.36
CA GLU A 164 -49.28 -5.49 16.63
C GLU A 164 -49.79 -6.55 17.62
N GLU A 165 -49.78 -6.16 18.90
CA GLU A 165 -50.56 -6.77 19.98
C GLU A 165 -51.76 -5.85 20.23
N PRO A 166 -53.01 -6.34 20.28
CA PRO A 166 -54.08 -5.58 20.89
C PRO A 166 -54.67 -6.32 22.09
N TRP A 167 -54.68 -5.61 23.21
CA TRP A 167 -55.40 -5.92 24.43
C TRP A 167 -56.92 -5.82 24.20
N MET A 168 -57.67 -6.88 24.53
CA MET A 168 -58.92 -6.90 25.32
C MET A 168 -59.42 -8.32 25.51
#